data_AF-A0A6P6XEE6-F1
#
_entry.id   AF-A0A6P6XEE6-F1
#
_cell.length_a   1.000
_cell.length_b   1.000
_cell.length_c   1.000
_cell.angle_alpha   90.00
_cell.angle_beta   90.00
_cell.angle_gamma   90.00
#
_symmetry.space_group_name_H-M   'P 1'
#
loop_
_entity.id
_entity.type
_entity.pdbx_description
1 polymer ?
#
loop_
_entity_poly.entity_id
_entity_poly.type
_entity_poly.pdbx_seq_one_letter_code
_entity_poly.pdbx_strand_id
1 'polypeptide(L)'
;MGRTFAAETCYNPLFLQIIRRPDSLYMEGIQQDISQTMRGILVDWLVEACDHYKLVPDTLYLTVYLVDMFLSQKYIARQRLQLLGITCMLIASKYEEICAPRVEELCFITDNTYTKTEVLELESEVLNNLGFQLSAPTAKTFLRRFLRAAHSSYECSSLVLEFLAKYLAELTLVHYGFLKFLPSVIAASAIFLARWTLKQSGHPWNPTMEYYTKYKASDLKTTVLALQCLQLDSHSCPSNAIRTKYQQDKFKCVAALRSPKLCDTVFQT
;
A
#
# COMPACT_ATOMS: atom_id res chain seq x y z
N MET A 1 -10.61 6.12 39.65
CA MET A 1 -9.14 6.06 39.85
C MET A 1 -8.63 4.94 38.96
N GLY A 2 -7.88 5.28 37.91
CA GLY A 2 -7.45 4.32 36.87
C GLY A 2 -6.82 5.10 35.72
N ARG A 3 -5.67 5.72 35.99
CA ARG A 3 -4.89 6.46 34.99
C ARG A 3 -4.25 5.45 34.04
N THR A 4 -4.79 5.30 32.84
CA THR A 4 -4.04 4.78 31.68
C THR A 4 -3.54 5.98 30.87
N PHE A 5 -2.63 6.76 31.47
CA PHE A 5 -1.90 7.84 30.81
C PHE A 5 -0.41 7.51 30.89
N ALA A 6 0.11 6.80 29.87
CA ALA A 6 1.54 6.73 29.53
C ALA A 6 1.83 5.87 28.28
N ALA A 7 0.94 4.96 27.86
CA ALA A 7 1.22 4.03 26.75
C ALA A 7 0.72 4.50 25.36
N GLU A 8 -0.12 5.54 25.27
CA GLU A 8 -0.79 5.92 24.01
C GLU A 8 0.07 6.75 23.04
N THR A 9 1.18 7.33 23.48
CA THR A 9 2.04 8.17 22.61
C THR A 9 3.01 7.37 21.74
N CYS A 10 3.55 6.24 22.23
CA CYS A 10 4.50 5.41 21.45
C CYS A 10 3.85 4.44 20.47
N TYR A 11 2.57 4.09 20.66
CA TYR A 11 1.85 3.12 19.81
C TYR A 11 0.75 3.76 18.97
N ASN A 12 0.70 5.08 18.83
CA ASN A 12 -0.27 5.72 17.95
C ASN A 12 0.15 5.50 16.48
N PRO A 13 -0.60 4.72 15.67
CA PRO A 13 -0.24 4.47 14.29
C PRO A 13 -0.18 5.77 13.47
N LEU A 14 -0.98 6.79 13.82
CA LEU A 14 -0.98 8.09 13.14
C LEU A 14 0.32 8.87 13.34
N PHE A 15 1.02 8.64 14.45
CA PHE A 15 2.32 9.23 14.72
C PHE A 15 3.44 8.40 14.10
N LEU A 16 3.38 7.07 14.27
CA LEU A 16 4.39 6.15 13.73
C LEU A 16 4.52 6.21 12.20
N GLN A 17 3.42 6.41 11.46
CA GLN A 17 3.47 6.57 10.00
C GLN A 17 4.27 7.80 9.53
N ILE A 18 4.55 8.78 10.41
CA ILE A 18 5.34 9.97 10.11
C ILE A 18 6.82 9.67 10.27
N ILE A 19 7.19 8.97 11.36
CA ILE A 19 8.58 8.63 11.68
C ILE A 19 9.08 7.47 10.81
N ARG A 20 8.21 6.50 10.54
CA ARG A 20 8.50 5.27 9.80
C ARG A 20 8.09 5.42 8.35
N ARG A 21 8.64 6.43 7.67
CA ARG A 21 8.26 6.78 6.30
C ARG A 21 9.48 6.80 5.38
N PRO A 22 9.39 6.16 4.20
CA PRO A 22 10.38 6.33 3.15
C PRO A 22 10.47 7.79 2.69
N ASP A 23 11.64 8.20 2.23
CA ASP A 23 11.81 9.52 1.63
C ASP A 23 11.10 9.57 0.26
N SER A 24 10.09 10.41 0.10
CA SER A 24 9.35 10.52 -1.16
C SER A 24 10.17 11.09 -2.33
N LEU A 25 11.41 11.51 -2.11
CA LEU A 25 12.34 12.04 -3.12
C LEU A 25 13.60 11.18 -3.31
N TYR A 26 13.63 9.96 -2.75
CA TYR A 26 14.83 9.11 -2.85
C TYR A 26 15.25 8.80 -4.29
N MET A 27 14.30 8.83 -5.24
CA MET A 27 14.58 8.53 -6.64
C MET A 27 15.36 9.66 -7.33
N GLU A 28 15.24 10.89 -6.83
CA GLU A 28 15.99 12.06 -7.32
C GLU A 28 17.27 12.29 -6.51
N GLY A 29 17.25 11.97 -5.21
CA GLY A 29 18.35 12.24 -4.29
C GLY A 29 19.42 11.14 -4.22
N ILE A 30 19.00 9.87 -4.10
CA ILE A 30 19.91 8.75 -3.78
C ILE A 30 20.14 7.86 -5.00
N GLN A 31 19.07 7.59 -5.74
CA GLN A 31 19.11 6.64 -6.85
C GLN A 31 19.60 7.33 -8.12
N GLN A 32 20.49 6.65 -8.86
CA GLN A 32 21.07 7.16 -10.10
C GLN A 32 20.82 6.25 -11.30
N ASP A 33 20.64 4.94 -11.06
CA ASP A 33 20.52 3.91 -12.10
C ASP A 33 19.12 3.28 -12.16
N ILE A 34 18.26 3.57 -11.18
CA ILE A 34 16.86 3.12 -11.15
C ILE A 34 15.91 4.30 -11.31
N SER A 35 14.78 4.06 -11.97
CA SER A 35 13.73 5.06 -12.19
C SER A 35 12.43 4.69 -11.46
N GLN A 36 11.52 5.67 -11.32
CA GLN A 36 10.17 5.44 -10.80
C GLN A 36 9.43 4.33 -11.55
N THR A 37 9.63 4.25 -12.87
CA THR A 37 9.05 3.20 -13.72
C THR A 37 9.62 1.82 -13.39
N MET A 38 10.94 1.70 -13.19
CA MET A 38 11.56 0.42 -12.82
C MET A 38 11.03 -0.09 -11.47
N ARG A 39 10.85 0.81 -10.49
CA ARG A 39 10.22 0.48 -9.21
C ARG A 39 8.77 0.01 -9.41
N GLY A 40 8.00 0.69 -10.27
CA GLY A 40 6.63 0.28 -10.60
C GLY A 40 6.57 -1.13 -11.20
N ILE A 41 7.47 -1.43 -12.14
CA ILE A 41 7.60 -2.77 -12.75
C ILE A 41 7.94 -3.83 -11.68
N LEU A 42 8.89 -3.54 -10.78
CA LEU A 42 9.22 -4.45 -9.67
C LEU A 42 8.00 -4.72 -8.79
N VAL A 43 7.28 -3.67 -8.38
CA VAL A 43 6.13 -3.83 -7.48
C VAL A 43 4.98 -4.58 -8.16
N ASP A 44 4.73 -4.34 -9.44
CA ASP A 44 3.73 -5.10 -10.21
C ASP A 44 4.07 -6.60 -10.24
N TRP A 45 5.33 -6.94 -10.52
CA TRP A 45 5.80 -8.32 -10.47
C TRP A 45 5.71 -8.94 -9.06
N LEU A 46 6.04 -8.18 -8.00
CA LEU A 46 5.88 -8.63 -6.62
C LEU A 46 4.42 -8.91 -6.24
N VAL A 47 3.45 -8.19 -6.83
CA VAL A 47 2.02 -8.48 -6.65
C VAL A 47 1.69 -9.86 -7.20
N GLU A 48 2.18 -10.20 -8.40
CA GLU A 48 1.97 -11.52 -9.02
C GLU A 48 2.64 -12.62 -8.18
N ALA A 49 3.87 -12.39 -7.73
CA ALA A 49 4.58 -13.33 -6.86
C ALA A 49 3.82 -13.56 -5.54
N CYS A 50 3.31 -12.50 -4.91
CA CYS A 50 2.50 -12.63 -3.69
C CYS A 50 1.20 -13.41 -3.93
N ASP A 51 0.51 -13.20 -5.06
CA ASP A 51 -0.72 -13.95 -5.39
C ASP A 51 -0.41 -15.42 -5.69
N HIS A 52 0.71 -15.71 -6.37
CA HIS A 52 1.18 -17.07 -6.66
C HIS A 52 1.40 -17.89 -5.37
N TYR A 53 2.09 -17.30 -4.38
CA TYR A 53 2.32 -17.93 -3.07
C TYR A 53 1.15 -17.76 -2.09
N LYS A 54 0.06 -17.10 -2.51
CA LYS A 54 -1.13 -16.82 -1.69
C LYS A 54 -0.81 -16.10 -0.38
N LEU A 55 0.17 -15.19 -0.42
CA LEU A 55 0.58 -14.40 0.74
C LEU A 55 -0.55 -13.46 1.18
N VAL A 56 -0.61 -13.16 2.47
CA VAL A 56 -1.58 -12.20 3.00
C VAL A 56 -1.24 -10.79 2.48
N PRO A 57 -2.23 -9.89 2.31
CA PRO A 57 -1.95 -8.56 1.80
C PRO A 57 -0.99 -7.76 2.69
N ASP A 58 -1.01 -7.98 4.01
CA ASP A 58 -0.11 -7.33 4.96
C ASP A 58 1.37 -7.58 4.58
N THR A 59 1.70 -8.78 4.08
CA THR A 59 3.03 -9.16 3.54
C THR A 59 3.43 -8.34 2.31
N LEU A 60 2.54 -8.13 1.35
CA LEU A 60 2.80 -7.30 0.17
C LEU A 60 3.06 -5.84 0.57
N TYR A 61 2.23 -5.28 1.44
CA TYR A 61 2.40 -3.88 1.90
C TYR A 61 3.71 -3.70 2.66
N LEU A 62 4.09 -4.67 3.50
CA LEU A 62 5.36 -4.65 4.21
C LEU A 62 6.54 -4.80 3.23
N THR A 63 6.45 -5.70 2.25
CA THR A 63 7.46 -5.87 1.20
C THR A 63 7.76 -4.55 0.50
N VAL A 64 6.73 -3.87 0.01
CA VAL A 64 6.87 -2.59 -0.71
C VAL A 64 7.45 -1.51 0.21
N TYR A 65 7.00 -1.45 1.47
CA TYR A 65 7.56 -0.55 2.47
C TYR A 65 9.06 -0.78 2.69
N LEU A 66 9.50 -2.04 2.83
CA LEU A 66 10.91 -2.38 3.04
C LEU A 66 11.77 -2.02 1.82
N VAL A 67 11.27 -2.25 0.61
CA VAL A 67 11.92 -1.82 -0.63
C VAL A 67 12.11 -0.30 -0.62
N ASP A 68 11.05 0.47 -0.39
CA ASP A 68 11.12 1.93 -0.40
C ASP A 68 12.02 2.48 0.71
N MET A 69 11.98 1.90 1.90
CA MET A 69 12.87 2.29 3.01
C MET A 69 14.34 2.05 2.68
N PHE A 70 14.68 0.90 2.09
CA PHE A 70 16.05 0.60 1.71
C PHE A 70 16.53 1.55 0.61
N LEU A 71 15.72 1.78 -0.43
CA LEU A 71 16.03 2.72 -1.51
C LEU A 71 16.12 4.18 -1.02
N SER A 72 15.48 4.51 0.11
CA SER A 72 15.60 5.81 0.79
C SER A 72 16.91 6.01 1.54
N GLN A 73 17.75 4.98 1.66
CA GLN A 73 18.95 5.03 2.48
C GLN A 73 20.20 4.53 1.74
N LYS A 74 20.02 3.68 0.73
CA LYS A 74 21.10 3.03 -0.01
C LYS A 74 20.85 3.10 -1.50
N TYR A 75 21.90 3.47 -2.22
CA TYR A 75 21.96 3.30 -3.67
C TYR A 75 21.91 1.81 -4.02
N ILE A 76 21.14 1.45 -5.05
CA ILE A 76 21.19 0.13 -5.65
C ILE A 76 21.35 0.23 -7.17
N ALA A 77 22.20 -0.63 -7.73
CA ALA A 77 22.30 -0.77 -9.18
C ALA A 77 21.04 -1.46 -9.73
N ARG A 78 20.61 -1.11 -10.94
CA ARG A 78 19.37 -1.63 -11.54
C ARG A 78 19.32 -3.16 -11.61
N GLN A 79 20.47 -3.81 -11.82
CA GLN A 79 20.58 -5.28 -11.91
C GLN A 79 20.32 -5.99 -10.57
N ARG A 80 20.41 -5.27 -9.44
CA ARG A 80 20.14 -5.79 -8.10
C ARG A 80 18.76 -5.41 -7.57
N LEU A 81 17.96 -4.65 -8.34
CA LEU A 81 16.65 -4.20 -7.91
C LEU A 81 15.67 -5.36 -7.67
N GLN A 82 15.67 -6.39 -8.54
CA GLN A 82 14.84 -7.58 -8.34
C GLN A 82 15.31 -8.40 -7.13
N LEU A 83 16.63 -8.54 -6.94
CA LEU A 83 17.20 -9.16 -5.73
C LEU A 83 16.71 -8.48 -4.45
N LEU A 84 16.69 -7.14 -4.41
CA LEU A 84 16.13 -6.39 -3.29
C LEU A 84 14.65 -6.71 -3.10
N GLY A 85 13.86 -6.75 -4.18
CA GLY A 85 12.44 -7.09 -4.12
C GLY A 85 12.16 -8.44 -3.47
N ILE A 86 12.80 -9.52 -3.94
CA ILE A 86 12.60 -10.85 -3.35
C ILE A 86 13.15 -10.96 -1.93
N THR A 87 14.22 -10.24 -1.62
CA THR A 87 14.80 -10.21 -0.28
C THR A 87 13.85 -9.51 0.70
N CYS A 88 13.27 -8.37 0.32
CA CYS A 88 12.24 -7.70 1.12
C CYS A 88 10.98 -8.56 1.26
N MET A 89 10.60 -9.31 0.21
CA MET A 89 9.48 -10.26 0.26
C MET A 89 9.74 -11.41 1.21
N LEU A 90 10.97 -11.95 1.25
CA LEU A 90 11.40 -12.96 2.21
C LEU A 90 11.26 -12.44 3.65
N ILE A 91 11.80 -11.25 3.93
CA ILE A 91 11.75 -10.63 5.26
C ILE A 91 10.30 -10.40 5.68
N ALA A 92 9.49 -9.82 4.79
CA ALA A 92 8.08 -9.55 5.07
C ALA A 92 7.30 -10.86 5.33
N SER A 93 7.59 -11.90 4.55
CA SER A 93 6.93 -13.20 4.71
C SER A 93 7.32 -13.86 6.03
N LYS A 94 8.60 -13.82 6.42
CA LYS A 94 9.05 -14.30 7.73
C LYS A 94 8.38 -13.55 8.90
N TYR A 95 7.96 -12.31 8.68
CA TYR A 95 7.35 -11.46 9.70
C TYR A 95 5.83 -11.65 9.82
N GLU A 96 5.12 -11.75 8.68
CA GLU A 96 3.65 -11.77 8.64
C GLU A 96 3.03 -13.16 8.44
N GLU A 97 3.75 -14.09 7.81
CA GLU A 97 3.19 -15.40 7.44
C GLU A 97 3.43 -16.46 8.51
N ILE A 98 2.47 -17.37 8.66
CA ILE A 98 2.65 -18.59 9.47
C ILE A 98 3.69 -19.51 8.81
N CYS A 99 3.66 -19.59 7.47
CA CYS A 99 4.57 -20.39 6.66
C CYS A 99 5.14 -19.52 5.55
N ALA A 100 6.30 -18.92 5.79
CA ALA A 100 7.02 -18.17 4.78
C ALA A 100 7.59 -19.10 3.69
N PRO A 101 7.66 -18.65 2.42
CA PRO A 101 8.33 -19.40 1.36
C PRO A 101 9.82 -19.54 1.68
N ARG A 102 10.40 -20.66 1.27
CA ARG A 102 11.84 -20.90 1.44
C ARG A 102 12.65 -19.99 0.53
N VAL A 103 13.90 -19.74 0.88
CA VAL A 103 14.81 -18.91 0.08
C VAL A 103 14.98 -19.50 -1.33
N GLU A 104 15.04 -20.82 -1.42
CA GLU A 104 15.16 -21.55 -2.69
C GLU A 104 13.95 -21.34 -3.60
N GLU A 105 12.74 -21.21 -3.03
CA GLU A 105 11.53 -20.92 -3.79
C GLU A 105 11.57 -19.49 -4.35
N LEU A 106 12.11 -18.53 -3.58
CA LEU A 106 12.26 -17.15 -4.06
C LEU A 106 13.37 -17.01 -5.11
N CYS A 107 14.45 -17.79 -5.01
CA CYS A 107 15.43 -17.90 -6.09
C CYS A 107 14.79 -18.45 -7.37
N PHE A 108 13.93 -19.46 -7.24
CA PHE A 108 13.28 -20.09 -8.38
C PHE A 108 12.39 -19.12 -9.17
N ILE A 109 11.61 -18.25 -8.51
CA ILE A 109 10.76 -17.26 -9.25
C ILE A 109 11.56 -16.17 -9.96
N THR A 110 12.85 -16.05 -9.67
CA THR A 110 13.77 -15.17 -10.41
C THR A 110 14.50 -15.91 -11.53
N ASP A 111 13.99 -17.06 -11.95
CA ASP A 111 14.67 -17.98 -12.89
C ASP A 111 16.09 -18.35 -12.45
N ASN A 112 16.31 -18.42 -11.13
CA ASN A 112 17.63 -18.62 -10.52
C ASN A 112 18.68 -17.56 -10.93
N THR A 113 18.23 -16.35 -11.28
CA THR A 113 19.13 -15.20 -11.53
C THR A 113 20.00 -14.89 -10.32
N TYR A 114 19.48 -15.17 -9.12
CA TYR A 114 20.19 -14.95 -7.86
C TYR A 114 20.33 -16.23 -7.04
N THR A 115 21.47 -16.35 -6.38
CA THR A 115 21.77 -17.46 -5.49
C THR A 115 21.20 -17.24 -4.08
N LYS A 116 21.00 -18.34 -3.34
CA LYS A 116 20.61 -18.30 -1.93
C LYS A 116 21.54 -17.42 -1.08
N THR A 117 22.84 -17.48 -1.35
CA THR A 117 23.85 -16.71 -0.62
C THR A 117 23.63 -15.21 -0.82
N GLU A 118 23.44 -14.76 -2.05
CA GLU A 118 23.16 -13.34 -2.35
C GLU A 118 21.90 -12.83 -1.66
N VAL A 119 20.84 -13.65 -1.60
CA VAL A 119 19.59 -13.30 -0.91
C VAL A 119 19.81 -13.16 0.59
N LEU A 120 20.55 -14.09 1.22
CA LEU A 120 20.82 -14.06 2.66
C LEU A 120 21.78 -12.94 3.08
N GLU A 121 22.76 -12.62 2.23
CA GLU A 121 23.65 -11.48 2.43
C GLU A 121 22.87 -10.16 2.37
N LEU A 122 22.03 -9.97 1.34
CA LEU A 122 21.20 -8.78 1.24
C LEU A 122 20.13 -8.72 2.34
N GLU A 123 19.59 -9.87 2.78
CA GLU A 123 18.66 -9.91 3.91
C GLU A 123 19.31 -9.32 5.17
N SER A 124 20.54 -9.75 5.46
CA SER A 124 21.31 -9.24 6.59
C SER A 124 21.56 -7.74 6.44
N GLU A 125 21.90 -7.26 5.24
CA GLU A 125 22.11 -5.84 4.98
C GLU A 125 20.83 -5.01 5.20
N VAL A 126 19.69 -5.46 4.67
CA VAL A 126 18.39 -4.79 4.81
C VAL A 126 18.01 -4.70 6.29
N LEU A 127 18.10 -5.81 7.04
CA LEU A 127 17.74 -5.84 8.46
C LEU A 127 18.63 -4.93 9.31
N ASN A 128 19.95 -4.92 9.04
CA ASN A 128 20.90 -4.08 9.74
C ASN A 128 20.68 -2.59 9.44
N ASN A 129 20.44 -2.22 8.18
CA ASN A 129 20.16 -0.82 7.80
C ASN A 129 18.90 -0.28 8.48
N LEU A 130 17.87 -1.12 8.62
CA LEU A 130 16.62 -0.75 9.29
C LEU A 130 16.68 -0.87 10.83
N GLY A 131 17.81 -1.31 11.39
CA GLY A 131 17.95 -1.58 12.83
C GLY A 131 16.89 -2.58 13.34
N PHE A 132 16.51 -3.55 12.50
CA PHE A 132 15.44 -4.53 12.77
C PHE A 132 14.06 -3.93 13.08
N GLN A 133 13.82 -2.66 12.74
CA GLN A 133 12.55 -1.97 12.97
C GLN A 133 11.63 -2.14 11.75
N LEU A 134 11.03 -3.33 11.64
CA LEU A 134 10.16 -3.72 10.52
C LEU A 134 8.71 -3.26 10.69
N SER A 135 8.28 -2.97 11.92
CA SER A 135 6.90 -2.56 12.20
C SER A 135 6.67 -1.10 11.76
N ALA A 136 5.83 -0.93 10.73
CA ALA A 136 5.36 0.38 10.28
C ALA A 136 3.87 0.33 9.90
N PRO A 137 3.07 1.34 10.27
CA PRO A 137 1.69 1.42 9.82
C PRO A 137 1.60 1.61 8.30
N THR A 138 0.91 0.68 7.62
CA THR A 138 0.68 0.74 6.18
C THR A 138 -0.75 1.21 5.88
N ALA A 139 -1.05 1.52 4.62
CA ALA A 139 -2.42 1.92 4.25
C ALA A 139 -3.41 0.78 4.55
N LYS A 140 -2.96 -0.48 4.44
CA LYS A 140 -3.70 -1.67 4.85
C LYS A 140 -4.05 -1.67 6.35
N THR A 141 -3.12 -1.26 7.22
CA THR A 141 -3.36 -1.13 8.67
C THR A 141 -4.52 -0.17 8.95
N PHE A 142 -4.52 1.00 8.31
CA PHE A 142 -5.56 2.00 8.48
C PHE A 142 -6.89 1.60 7.82
N LEU A 143 -6.85 1.02 6.63
CA LEU A 143 -8.03 0.52 5.92
C LEU A 143 -8.87 -0.42 6.79
N ARG A 144 -8.22 -1.37 7.49
CA ARG A 144 -8.92 -2.32 8.38
C ARG A 144 -9.74 -1.60 9.45
N ARG A 145 -9.21 -0.51 10.02
CA ARG A 145 -9.90 0.29 11.05
C ARG A 145 -10.99 1.17 10.44
N PHE A 146 -10.69 1.85 9.34
CA PHE A 146 -11.61 2.80 8.72
C PHE A 146 -12.79 2.12 8.02
N LEU A 147 -12.61 0.91 7.48
CA LEU A 147 -13.71 0.12 6.91
C LEU A 147 -14.76 -0.27 7.96
N ARG A 148 -14.35 -0.58 9.20
CA ARG A 148 -15.29 -0.84 10.31
C ARG A 148 -16.17 0.38 10.59
N ALA A 149 -15.58 1.57 10.60
CA ALA A 149 -16.33 2.82 10.73
C ALA A 149 -17.26 3.05 9.53
N ALA A 150 -16.79 2.77 8.31
CA ALA A 150 -17.58 2.92 7.10
C ALA A 150 -18.82 2.00 7.13
N HIS A 151 -18.64 0.71 7.46
CA HIS A 151 -19.72 -0.27 7.54
C HIS A 151 -20.77 0.07 8.58
N SER A 152 -20.39 0.66 9.72
CA SER A 152 -21.36 1.09 10.74
C SER A 152 -22.35 2.16 10.26
N SER A 153 -22.07 2.79 9.11
CA SER A 153 -22.81 3.95 8.60
C SER A 153 -23.32 3.79 7.17
N TYR A 154 -23.18 2.60 6.56
CA TYR A 154 -23.40 2.41 5.12
C TYR A 154 -24.29 1.20 4.83
N GLU A 155 -25.39 1.44 4.10
CA GLU A 155 -26.44 0.45 3.79
C GLU A 155 -26.14 -0.44 2.56
N CYS A 156 -25.06 -0.18 1.82
CA CYS A 156 -24.70 -0.95 0.62
C CYS A 156 -23.96 -2.25 0.98
N SER A 157 -23.79 -3.15 0.00
CA SER A 157 -23.01 -4.40 0.13
C SER A 157 -21.62 -4.12 0.71
N SER A 158 -21.46 -4.44 1.99
CA SER A 158 -20.27 -4.21 2.81
C SER A 158 -19.00 -4.76 2.13
N LEU A 159 -19.13 -5.88 1.41
CA LEU A 159 -18.02 -6.58 0.77
C LEU A 159 -17.52 -5.88 -0.51
N VAL A 160 -18.41 -5.34 -1.35
CA VAL A 160 -18.01 -4.62 -2.57
C VAL A 160 -17.28 -3.33 -2.21
N LEU A 161 -17.76 -2.62 -1.18
CA LEU A 161 -17.07 -1.44 -0.64
C LEU A 161 -15.67 -1.80 -0.14
N GLU A 162 -15.55 -2.89 0.62
CA GLU A 162 -14.27 -3.34 1.15
C GLU A 162 -13.27 -3.71 0.04
N PHE A 163 -13.69 -4.50 -0.95
CA PHE A 163 -12.82 -4.86 -2.07
C PHE A 163 -12.44 -3.66 -2.93
N LEU A 164 -13.38 -2.74 -3.19
CA LEU A 164 -13.09 -1.54 -3.96
C LEU A 164 -12.10 -0.61 -3.23
N ALA A 165 -12.25 -0.43 -1.91
CA ALA A 165 -11.31 0.36 -1.12
C ALA A 165 -9.91 -0.28 -1.08
N LYS A 166 -9.82 -1.62 -0.92
CA LYS A 166 -8.55 -2.35 -0.97
C LYS A 166 -7.89 -2.25 -2.34
N TYR A 167 -8.65 -2.43 -3.42
CA TYR A 167 -8.18 -2.27 -4.79
C TYR A 167 -7.56 -0.89 -5.01
N LEU A 168 -8.29 0.17 -4.66
CA LEU A 168 -7.82 1.55 -4.82
C LEU A 168 -6.54 1.80 -4.02
N ALA A 169 -6.46 1.34 -2.77
CA ALA A 169 -5.24 1.49 -1.98
C ALA A 169 -4.07 0.66 -2.54
N GLU A 170 -4.31 -0.57 -3.00
CA GLU A 170 -3.25 -1.39 -3.59
C GLU A 170 -2.69 -0.76 -4.87
N LEU A 171 -3.51 -0.13 -5.72
CA LEU A 171 -3.02 0.60 -6.91
C LEU A 171 -1.93 1.63 -6.56
N THR A 172 -2.03 2.25 -5.38
CA THR A 172 -1.04 3.26 -4.94
C THR A 172 0.34 2.67 -4.66
N LEU A 173 0.45 1.36 -4.42
CA LEU A 173 1.73 0.69 -4.17
C LEU A 173 2.65 0.72 -5.38
N VAL A 174 2.09 0.64 -6.59
CA VAL A 174 2.84 0.63 -7.85
C VAL A 174 3.36 2.03 -8.20
N HIS A 175 2.56 3.06 -7.93
CA HIS A 175 2.85 4.43 -8.34
C HIS A 175 3.69 5.20 -7.31
N TYR A 176 4.97 5.44 -7.65
CA TYR A 176 5.92 6.20 -6.82
C TYR A 176 5.36 7.53 -6.31
N GLY A 177 4.61 8.26 -7.13
CA GLY A 177 4.03 9.56 -6.78
C GLY A 177 3.08 9.54 -5.58
N PHE A 178 2.63 8.37 -5.11
CA PHE A 178 1.82 8.23 -3.90
C PHE A 178 2.64 8.16 -2.60
N LEU A 179 3.96 7.96 -2.66
CA LEU A 179 4.82 8.01 -1.48
C LEU A 179 4.77 9.36 -0.75
N LYS A 180 4.37 10.43 -1.43
CA LYS A 180 4.15 11.77 -0.84
C LYS A 180 2.92 11.86 0.06
N PHE A 181 2.00 10.89 0.02
CA PHE A 181 0.83 10.84 0.91
C PHE A 181 1.08 9.91 2.10
N LEU A 182 0.49 10.25 3.25
CA LEU A 182 0.55 9.39 4.42
C LEU A 182 -0.31 8.12 4.21
N PRO A 183 0.11 6.96 4.74
CA PRO A 183 -0.66 5.72 4.66
C PRO A 183 -2.12 5.85 5.13
N SER A 184 -2.36 6.60 6.22
CA SER A 184 -3.73 6.89 6.70
C SER A 184 -4.56 7.72 5.74
N VAL A 185 -3.95 8.71 5.07
CA VAL A 185 -4.62 9.56 4.07
C VAL A 185 -4.98 8.74 2.84
N ILE A 186 -4.08 7.85 2.39
CA ILE A 186 -4.36 6.90 1.30
C ILE A 186 -5.57 6.02 1.66
N ALA A 187 -5.57 5.41 2.85
CA ALA A 187 -6.66 4.56 3.31
C ALA A 187 -8.01 5.29 3.39
N ALA A 188 -8.01 6.50 3.95
CA ALA A 188 -9.20 7.34 4.07
C ALA A 188 -9.72 7.74 2.67
N SER A 189 -8.84 8.17 1.78
CA SER A 189 -9.16 8.56 0.40
C SER A 189 -9.69 7.40 -0.43
N ALA A 190 -9.14 6.20 -0.26
CA ALA A 190 -9.63 5.00 -0.91
C ALA A 190 -11.07 4.66 -0.49
N ILE A 191 -11.39 4.78 0.80
CA ILE A 191 -12.76 4.57 1.28
C ILE A 191 -13.70 5.67 0.79
N PHE A 192 -13.26 6.94 0.81
CA PHE A 192 -14.03 8.06 0.28
C PHE A 192 -14.43 7.80 -1.18
N LEU A 193 -13.45 7.49 -2.02
CA LEU A 193 -13.67 7.27 -3.45
C LEU A 193 -14.49 6.00 -3.71
N ALA A 194 -14.29 4.94 -2.91
CA ALA A 194 -15.10 3.73 -3.01
C ALA A 194 -16.57 3.99 -2.66
N ARG A 195 -16.87 4.74 -1.59
CA ARG A 195 -18.24 5.15 -1.24
C ARG A 195 -18.85 6.00 -2.35
N TRP A 196 -18.10 6.98 -2.85
CA TRP A 196 -18.55 7.82 -3.96
C TRP A 196 -18.85 7.02 -5.23
N THR A 197 -18.06 5.98 -5.53
CA THR A 197 -18.27 5.10 -6.67
C THR A 197 -19.56 4.28 -6.53
N LEU A 198 -19.90 3.86 -5.31
CA LEU A 198 -21.03 2.95 -5.06
C LEU A 198 -22.36 3.66 -4.79
N LYS A 199 -22.38 4.84 -4.16
CA LYS A 199 -23.62 5.60 -3.86
C LYS A 199 -23.34 7.10 -3.89
N GLN A 200 -23.91 7.80 -4.87
CA GLN A 200 -23.81 9.26 -4.97
C GLN A 200 -24.98 10.00 -4.29
N SER A 201 -26.00 9.28 -3.79
CA SER A 201 -27.20 9.89 -3.20
C SER A 201 -26.95 10.55 -1.83
N GLY A 202 -25.76 10.41 -1.25
CA GLY A 202 -25.39 11.00 0.02
C GLY A 202 -23.89 11.34 0.07
N HIS A 203 -23.49 12.18 1.02
CA HIS A 203 -22.10 12.59 1.15
C HIS A 203 -21.21 11.37 1.50
N PRO A 204 -20.10 11.13 0.76
CA PRO A 204 -19.24 9.97 0.99
C PRO A 204 -18.48 10.04 2.32
N TRP A 205 -18.36 11.24 2.90
CA TRP A 205 -17.66 11.49 4.16
C TRP A 205 -18.62 12.03 5.22
N ASN A 206 -19.07 11.17 6.13
CA ASN A 206 -20.02 11.53 7.19
C ASN A 206 -19.29 11.81 8.52
N PRO A 207 -19.98 12.35 9.54
CA PRO A 207 -19.35 12.66 10.84
C PRO A 207 -18.67 11.46 11.50
N THR A 208 -19.18 10.24 11.28
CA THR A 208 -18.55 9.00 11.76
C THR A 208 -17.17 8.80 11.13
N MET A 209 -17.05 8.98 9.81
CA MET A 209 -15.75 8.88 9.12
C MET A 209 -14.77 9.95 9.63
N GLU A 210 -15.19 11.20 9.74
CA GLU A 210 -14.35 12.28 10.27
C GLU A 210 -13.89 11.98 11.71
N TYR A 211 -14.80 11.53 12.58
CA TYR A 211 -14.47 11.20 13.96
C TYR A 211 -13.43 10.08 14.09
N TYR A 212 -13.53 9.01 13.31
CA TYR A 212 -12.63 7.86 13.43
C TYR A 212 -11.32 8.01 12.65
N THR A 213 -11.32 8.79 11.58
CA THR A 213 -10.13 9.02 10.74
C THR A 213 -9.34 10.26 11.16
N LYS A 214 -10.00 11.22 11.82
CA LYS A 214 -9.49 12.56 12.13
C LYS A 214 -9.25 13.46 10.91
N TYR A 215 -9.79 13.09 9.75
CA TYR A 215 -9.71 13.89 8.51
C TYR A 215 -11.08 14.42 8.11
N LYS A 216 -11.12 15.68 7.68
CA LYS A 216 -12.24 16.29 6.97
C LYS A 216 -12.23 15.89 5.50
N ALA A 217 -13.34 16.12 4.80
CA ALA A 217 -13.39 15.88 3.36
C ALA A 217 -12.35 16.75 2.61
N SER A 218 -12.20 18.01 3.02
CA SER A 218 -11.22 18.96 2.47
C SER A 218 -9.77 18.46 2.58
N ASP A 219 -9.40 17.82 3.70
CA ASP A 219 -8.06 17.27 3.92
C ASP A 219 -7.69 16.17 2.90
N LEU A 220 -8.70 15.45 2.40
CA LEU A 220 -8.52 14.30 1.51
C LEU A 220 -8.56 14.68 0.03
N LYS A 221 -8.95 15.92 -0.31
CA LYS A 221 -9.22 16.36 -1.69
C LYS A 221 -8.12 15.99 -2.67
N THR A 222 -6.87 16.37 -2.37
CA THR A 222 -5.72 16.14 -3.25
C THR A 222 -5.48 14.66 -3.50
N THR A 223 -5.55 13.83 -2.46
CA THR A 223 -5.29 12.39 -2.57
C THR A 223 -6.45 11.67 -3.27
N VAL A 224 -7.70 12.05 -2.99
CA VAL A 224 -8.88 11.50 -3.66
C VAL A 224 -8.85 11.79 -5.16
N LEU A 225 -8.51 13.01 -5.57
CA LEU A 225 -8.39 13.37 -6.98
C LEU A 225 -7.26 12.60 -7.67
N ALA A 226 -6.08 12.53 -7.04
CA ALA A 226 -4.96 11.73 -7.56
C ALA A 226 -5.35 10.24 -7.70
N LEU A 227 -6.09 9.70 -6.74
CA LEU A 227 -6.56 8.31 -6.75
C LEU A 227 -7.62 8.06 -7.81
N GLN A 228 -8.51 9.02 -8.05
CA GLN A 228 -9.46 8.95 -9.17
C GLN A 228 -8.72 8.96 -10.52
N CYS A 229 -7.75 9.85 -10.71
CA CYS A 229 -6.91 9.85 -11.91
C CYS A 229 -6.25 8.48 -12.11
N LEU A 230 -5.64 7.93 -11.05
CA LEU A 230 -5.02 6.61 -11.07
C LEU A 230 -6.03 5.49 -11.40
N GLN A 231 -7.23 5.51 -10.82
CA GLN A 231 -8.26 4.51 -11.11
C GLN A 231 -8.66 4.51 -12.59
N LEU A 232 -8.85 5.71 -13.15
CA LEU A 232 -9.33 5.93 -14.52
C LEU A 232 -8.25 5.75 -15.59
N ASP A 233 -6.98 5.90 -15.23
CA ASP A 233 -5.87 5.78 -16.17
C ASP A 233 -5.53 4.31 -16.47
N SER A 234 -6.23 3.76 -17.47
CA SER A 234 -6.04 2.39 -17.96
C SER A 234 -5.03 2.26 -19.09
N HIS A 235 -4.52 3.38 -19.63
CA HIS A 235 -3.72 3.36 -20.86
C HIS A 235 -2.26 3.79 -20.65
N SER A 236 -1.93 4.52 -19.59
CA SER A 236 -0.56 5.00 -19.37
C SER A 236 0.34 4.02 -18.61
N CYS A 237 -0.23 3.00 -17.95
CA CYS A 237 0.51 2.17 -17.02
C CYS A 237 0.73 0.75 -17.57
N PRO A 238 1.98 0.30 -17.78
CA PRO A 238 2.28 -1.07 -18.20
C PRO A 238 1.96 -2.11 -17.11
N SER A 239 1.83 -1.67 -15.85
CA SER A 239 1.55 -2.50 -14.68
C SER A 239 0.07 -2.83 -14.54
N ASN A 240 -0.27 -4.12 -14.62
CA ASN A 240 -1.66 -4.60 -14.65
C ASN A 240 -1.99 -5.66 -13.59
N ALA A 241 -1.01 -6.15 -12.82
CA ALA A 241 -1.21 -7.27 -11.90
C ALA A 241 -2.35 -7.01 -10.89
N ILE A 242 -2.38 -5.81 -10.30
CA ILE A 242 -3.42 -5.42 -9.34
C ILE A 242 -4.80 -5.33 -10.02
N ARG A 243 -4.86 -4.78 -11.24
CA ARG A 243 -6.14 -4.68 -11.97
C ARG A 243 -6.66 -6.07 -12.30
N THR A 244 -5.82 -6.95 -12.84
CA THR A 244 -6.15 -8.34 -13.14
C THR A 244 -6.58 -9.10 -11.89
N LYS A 245 -5.86 -8.94 -10.77
CA LYS A 245 -6.22 -9.51 -9.47
C LYS A 245 -7.66 -9.14 -9.09
N TYR A 246 -8.00 -7.85 -9.08
CA TYR A 246 -9.31 -7.36 -8.64
C TYR A 246 -10.42 -7.42 -9.71
N GLN A 247 -10.12 -7.91 -10.92
CA GLN A 247 -11.12 -8.29 -11.92
C GLN A 247 -11.73 -9.67 -11.66
N GLN A 248 -11.08 -10.51 -10.84
CA GLN A 248 -11.57 -11.86 -10.54
C GLN A 248 -12.88 -11.82 -9.74
N ASP A 249 -13.76 -12.81 -9.97
CA ASP A 249 -15.06 -12.94 -9.27
C ASP A 249 -14.92 -13.00 -7.74
N LYS A 250 -13.81 -13.56 -7.24
CA LYS A 250 -13.49 -13.62 -5.80
C LYS A 250 -13.44 -12.23 -5.16
N PHE A 251 -13.14 -11.19 -5.94
CA PHE A 251 -13.13 -9.79 -5.52
C PHE A 251 -14.32 -8.98 -6.07
N LYS A 252 -15.38 -9.64 -6.54
CA LYS A 252 -16.60 -9.00 -7.07
C LYS A 252 -16.34 -8.06 -8.27
N CYS A 253 -15.28 -8.34 -9.02
CA CYS A 253 -14.92 -7.60 -10.23
C CYS A 253 -14.83 -6.07 -10.02
N VAL A 254 -14.45 -5.62 -8.82
CA VAL A 254 -14.45 -4.20 -8.45
C VAL A 254 -13.53 -3.34 -9.33
N ALA A 255 -12.53 -3.94 -9.96
CA ALA A 255 -11.66 -3.23 -10.91
C ALA A 255 -12.39 -2.78 -12.19
N ALA A 256 -13.55 -3.37 -12.52
CA ALA A 256 -14.41 -2.93 -13.61
C ALA A 256 -15.20 -1.66 -13.28
N LEU A 257 -15.36 -1.33 -11.99
CA LEU A 257 -16.06 -0.12 -11.55
C LEU A 257 -15.24 1.13 -11.87
N ARG A 258 -15.94 2.20 -12.26
CA ARG A 258 -15.36 3.50 -12.57
C ARG A 258 -16.04 4.55 -11.71
N SER A 259 -15.24 5.38 -11.05
CA SER A 259 -15.77 6.47 -10.23
C SER A 259 -16.39 7.55 -11.12
N PRO A 260 -17.59 8.08 -10.77
CA PRO A 260 -18.13 9.26 -11.43
C PRO A 260 -17.27 10.49 -11.16
N LYS A 261 -17.41 11.52 -12.01
CA LYS A 261 -16.73 12.80 -11.83
C LYS A 261 -16.98 13.36 -10.42
N LEU A 262 -15.90 13.75 -9.75
CA LEU A 262 -15.97 14.43 -8.46
C LEU A 262 -16.24 15.92 -8.67
N CYS A 263 -17.21 16.47 -7.92
CA CYS A 263 -17.48 17.91 -7.86
C CYS A 263 -16.73 18.53 -6.67
N ASP A 264 -16.29 19.79 -6.81
CA ASP A 264 -15.59 20.49 -5.72
C ASP A 264 -16.42 20.63 -4.44
N THR A 265 -17.74 20.64 -4.57
CA THR A 265 -18.69 20.73 -3.46
C THR A 265 -18.61 19.55 -2.50
N VAL A 266 -18.14 18.37 -2.94
CA VAL A 266 -17.99 17.17 -2.11
C VAL A 266 -16.82 17.31 -1.10
N PHE A 267 -16.02 18.37 -1.22
CA PHE A 267 -14.88 18.64 -0.33
C PHE A 267 -15.09 19.87 0.56
N GLN A 268 -16.26 20.53 0.50
CA GLN A 268 -16.54 21.80 1.20
C GLN A 268 -17.28 21.61 2.54
N THR A 269 -17.42 20.37 3.01
CA THR A 269 -17.98 20.02 4.33
C THR A 269 -16.90 20.01 5.42
#